data_AF-A0A351SMI0-F1
#
_entry.id   AF-A0A351SMI0-F1
#
_cell.length_a   1.000
_cell.length_b   1.000
_cell.length_c   1.000
_cell.angle_alpha   90.00
_cell.angle_beta   90.00
_cell.angle_gamma   90.00
#
_symmetry.space_group_name_H-M   'P 1'
#
loop_
_entity.id
_entity.type
_entity.pdbx_description
1 polymer ?
#
loop_
_entity_poly.entity_id
_entity_poly.type
_entity_poly.pdbx_seq_one_letter_code
_entity_poly.pdbx_strand_id
1 'polypeptide(L)'
;MVISSASELRKVKQRNVAQGEIIMEKYLFTIQNVETGKLNALVNNIMKQTGIDDPNEAIRMVNAGEVQISVIKPKWTEKDSVIRFSVTSDGTTGEEWISRLESKSFRVGDYAKSVLRSKNFKPTSGITYKIAVLKGDLFSDNERVTKNIRKDAKNRKLTTPNAEVACLIRERFSDKELEAMDLYWIVVMHEPIKDSDGDSTLLYANRDFNSSSLSSFCDNPDGKWNRRHGVAFVVS
;
A
#
# COMPACT_ATOMS: atom_id res chain seq x y z
N MET A 1 -23.41 40.11 67.82
CA MET A 1 -23.98 40.96 66.76
C MET A 1 -23.45 40.42 65.43
N VAL A 2 -24.37 40.08 64.52
CA VAL A 2 -24.21 39.48 63.18
C VAL A 2 -23.89 37.98 63.13
N ILE A 3 -24.66 37.32 62.27
CA ILE A 3 -25.04 35.90 62.14
C ILE A 3 -24.45 35.33 60.84
N SER A 4 -24.41 33.99 60.72
CA SER A 4 -24.62 33.20 59.47
C SER A 4 -23.35 32.79 58.70
N SER A 5 -23.14 31.55 58.21
CA SER A 5 -23.94 30.31 58.19
C SER A 5 -23.03 29.08 58.02
N ALA A 6 -23.35 28.03 58.78
CA ALA A 6 -23.62 26.64 58.41
C ALA A 6 -22.78 25.88 57.34
N SER A 7 -22.33 24.68 57.77
CA SER A 7 -22.39 23.37 57.06
C SER A 7 -21.71 23.27 55.68
N GLU A 8 -20.70 22.43 55.38
CA GLU A 8 -20.57 21.00 55.64
C GLU A 8 -19.13 20.53 55.31
N LEU A 9 -18.21 20.51 56.27
CA LEU A 9 -16.94 19.79 56.10
C LEU A 9 -16.63 19.02 57.40
N ARG A 10 -17.44 17.99 57.68
CA ARG A 10 -17.12 16.98 58.69
C ARG A 10 -16.73 15.67 58.01
N LYS A 11 -15.41 15.44 58.02
CA LYS A 11 -14.74 14.23 58.50
C LYS A 11 -15.22 12.88 57.97
N VAL A 12 -14.36 12.30 57.13
CA VAL A 12 -13.62 11.06 57.39
C VAL A 12 -14.36 10.03 58.26
N LYS A 13 -14.81 8.93 57.64
CA LYS A 13 -14.69 7.60 58.22
C LYS A 13 -14.68 6.53 57.14
N GLN A 14 -13.50 5.94 56.91
CA GLN A 14 -13.38 4.60 56.34
C GLN A 14 -14.20 3.61 57.18
N ARG A 15 -15.00 2.76 56.53
CA ARG A 15 -14.91 1.28 56.65
C ARG A 15 -16.02 0.56 55.86
N ASN A 16 -15.52 -0.35 55.01
CA ASN A 16 -16.02 -1.69 54.69
C ASN A 16 -17.08 -1.92 53.60
N VAL A 17 -16.55 -2.38 52.45
CA VAL A 17 -16.89 -3.60 51.69
C VAL A 17 -18.37 -3.90 51.39
N ALA A 18 -18.76 -3.79 50.12
CA ALA A 18 -19.42 -4.86 49.35
C ALA A 18 -19.63 -4.45 47.87
N GLN A 19 -19.40 -5.41 46.97
CA GLN A 19 -19.87 -5.48 45.58
C GLN A 19 -19.27 -4.51 44.54
N GLY A 20 -18.18 -4.98 43.92
CA GLY A 20 -18.10 -5.12 42.46
C GLY A 20 -18.49 -3.91 41.62
N GLU A 21 -17.67 -2.87 41.61
CA GLU A 21 -17.56 -1.98 40.44
C GLU A 21 -16.32 -2.39 39.66
N ILE A 22 -16.52 -3.29 38.69
CA ILE A 22 -15.65 -3.28 37.51
C ILE A 22 -15.89 -1.91 36.88
N ILE A 23 -14.88 -1.05 36.93
CA ILE A 23 -14.85 0.16 36.10
C ILE A 23 -14.78 -0.35 34.65
N MET A 24 -15.95 -0.63 34.07
CA MET A 24 -16.10 -0.71 32.62
C MET A 24 -15.89 0.72 32.15
N GLU A 25 -14.69 1.03 31.64
CA GLU A 25 -14.52 2.18 30.76
C GLU A 25 -15.60 2.05 29.69
N LYS A 26 -16.62 2.89 29.85
CA LYS A 26 -17.78 2.94 28.98
C LYS A 26 -17.23 3.49 27.67
N TYR A 27 -16.88 2.60 26.74
CA TYR A 27 -16.69 2.94 25.34
C TYR A 27 -18.02 3.49 24.83
N LEU A 28 -18.29 4.76 25.12
CA LEU A 28 -19.43 5.47 24.59
C LEU A 28 -19.17 5.59 23.09
N PHE A 29 -19.83 4.75 22.30
CA PHE A 29 -19.90 4.93 20.85
C PHE A 29 -20.58 6.28 20.58
N THR A 30 -19.79 7.35 20.49
CA THR A 30 -20.27 8.63 19.98
C THR A 30 -20.39 8.50 18.47
N ILE A 31 -21.57 8.10 17.99
CA ILE A 31 -21.94 8.13 16.57
C ILE A 31 -22.21 9.54 16.06
N GLN A 32 -21.85 10.58 16.83
CA GLN A 32 -22.02 11.98 16.41
C GLN A 32 -21.32 12.15 15.05
N ASN A 33 -22.12 12.43 14.02
CA ASN A 33 -21.72 12.64 12.63
C ASN A 33 -21.40 11.38 11.79
N VAL A 34 -21.81 10.18 12.22
CA VAL A 34 -21.80 9.00 11.33
C VAL A 34 -23.13 8.91 10.59
N GLU A 35 -23.11 9.09 9.28
CA GLU A 35 -24.29 8.91 8.42
C GLU A 35 -24.79 7.46 8.47
N THR A 36 -26.11 7.27 8.53
CA THR A 36 -26.74 5.93 8.55
C THR A 36 -26.28 5.04 7.39
N GLY A 37 -26.04 5.63 6.21
CA GLY A 37 -25.51 4.90 5.04
C GLY A 37 -24.12 4.30 5.28
N LYS A 38 -23.25 5.00 6.01
CA LYS A 38 -21.91 4.49 6.38
C LYS A 38 -22.00 3.36 7.40
N LEU A 39 -22.96 3.44 8.32
CA LEU A 39 -23.21 2.37 9.29
C LEU A 39 -23.74 1.10 8.59
N ASN A 40 -24.69 1.24 7.66
CA ASN A 40 -25.18 0.12 6.86
C ASN A 40 -24.07 -0.51 6.01
N ALA A 41 -23.19 0.31 5.42
CA ALA A 41 -22.04 -0.17 4.67
C ALA A 41 -21.05 -0.96 5.56
N LEU A 42 -20.81 -0.50 6.80
CA LEU A 42 -20.00 -1.21 7.77
C LEU A 42 -20.60 -2.58 8.11
N VAL A 43 -21.89 -2.63 8.46
CA VAL A 43 -22.59 -3.90 8.78
C VAL A 43 -22.53 -4.87 7.59
N ASN A 44 -22.78 -4.39 6.37
CA ASN A 44 -22.66 -5.21 5.16
C ASN A 44 -21.23 -5.75 4.94
N ASN A 45 -20.21 -4.96 5.25
CA ASN A 45 -18.83 -5.42 5.15
C ASN A 45 -18.49 -6.48 6.20
N ILE A 46 -19.00 -6.34 7.44
CA ILE A 46 -18.85 -7.35 8.48
C ILE A 46 -19.50 -8.66 8.03
N MET A 47 -20.78 -8.61 7.61
CA MET A 47 -21.52 -9.77 7.11
C MET A 47 -20.80 -10.49 5.97
N LYS A 48 -20.27 -9.75 4.98
CA LYS A 48 -19.47 -10.32 3.89
C LYS A 48 -18.19 -11.01 4.35
N GLN A 49 -17.55 -10.50 5.39
CA GLN A 49 -16.30 -11.06 5.92
C GLN A 49 -16.53 -12.29 6.80
N THR A 50 -17.64 -12.32 7.53
CA THR A 50 -17.96 -13.38 8.49
C THR A 50 -18.85 -14.48 7.90
N GLY A 51 -19.53 -14.22 6.78
CA GLY A 51 -20.56 -15.11 6.23
C GLY A 51 -21.85 -15.12 7.04
N ILE A 52 -22.08 -14.11 7.88
CA ILE A 52 -23.31 -13.98 8.68
C ILE A 52 -24.37 -13.29 7.83
N ASP A 53 -25.51 -13.95 7.67
CA ASP A 53 -26.60 -13.46 6.82
C ASP A 53 -27.60 -12.54 7.56
N ASP A 54 -27.57 -12.51 8.90
CA ASP A 54 -28.38 -11.60 9.72
C ASP A 54 -27.56 -10.40 10.23
N PRO A 55 -27.92 -9.15 9.88
CA PRO A 55 -27.22 -7.96 10.38
C PRO A 55 -27.24 -7.82 11.90
N ASN A 56 -28.31 -8.26 12.59
CA ASN A 56 -28.38 -8.14 14.04
C ASN A 56 -27.41 -9.11 14.72
N GLU A 57 -27.31 -10.34 14.21
CA GLU A 57 -26.34 -11.32 14.68
C GLU A 57 -24.90 -10.86 14.41
N ALA A 58 -24.62 -10.26 13.25
CA ALA A 58 -23.31 -9.69 12.96
C ALA A 58 -22.91 -8.59 13.97
N ILE A 59 -23.85 -7.71 14.33
CA ILE A 59 -23.65 -6.67 15.36
C ILE A 59 -23.46 -7.30 16.74
N ARG A 60 -24.29 -8.30 17.09
CA ARG A 60 -24.19 -9.02 18.37
C ARG A 60 -22.81 -9.64 18.55
N MET A 61 -22.31 -10.35 17.54
CA MET A 61 -21.01 -11.01 17.58
C MET A 61 -19.84 -10.03 17.73
N VAL A 62 -19.90 -8.87 17.08
CA VAL A 62 -18.90 -7.80 17.27
C VAL A 62 -18.97 -7.25 18.70
N ASN A 63 -20.16 -6.96 19.21
CA ASN A 63 -20.35 -6.43 20.57
C ASN A 63 -19.95 -7.44 21.67
N ALA A 64 -20.14 -8.74 21.41
CA ALA A 64 -19.74 -9.82 22.30
C ALA A 64 -18.23 -10.13 22.25
N GLY A 65 -17.48 -9.52 21.31
CA GLY A 65 -16.06 -9.80 21.09
C GLY A 65 -15.78 -11.13 20.39
N GLU A 66 -16.81 -11.81 19.89
CA GLU A 66 -16.73 -13.04 19.09
C GLU A 66 -16.19 -12.77 17.69
N VAL A 67 -16.44 -11.55 17.17
CA VAL A 67 -15.85 -11.04 15.93
C VAL A 67 -14.97 -9.84 16.27
N GLN A 68 -13.66 -9.97 16.01
CA GLN A 68 -12.71 -8.87 16.14
C GLN A 68 -12.45 -8.22 14.78
N ILE A 69 -12.76 -6.93 14.67
CA ILE A 69 -12.38 -6.12 13.52
C ILE A 69 -10.95 -5.64 13.76
N SER A 70 -10.01 -6.09 12.93
CA SER A 70 -8.65 -5.59 12.95
C SER A 70 -8.43 -4.55 11.85
N VAL A 71 -7.61 -3.55 12.13
CA VAL A 71 -7.13 -2.65 11.09
C VAL A 71 -6.23 -3.47 10.17
N ILE A 72 -6.63 -3.61 8.91
CA ILE A 72 -5.75 -4.13 7.87
C ILE A 72 -4.63 -3.11 7.72
N LYS A 73 -3.46 -3.40 8.29
CA LYS A 73 -2.27 -2.56 8.11
C LYS A 73 -1.91 -2.59 6.62
N PRO A 74 -1.84 -1.43 5.95
CA PRO A 74 -1.46 -1.41 4.54
C PRO A 74 -0.09 -2.07 4.34
N LYS A 75 0.08 -2.77 3.22
CA LYS A 75 1.36 -3.40 2.84
C LYS A 75 2.47 -2.39 2.49
N TRP A 76 2.16 -1.10 2.57
CA TRP A 76 3.00 0.05 2.27
C TRP A 76 2.77 1.17 3.29
N THR A 77 3.67 2.12 3.32
CA THR A 77 3.50 3.40 4.03
C THR A 77 3.69 4.54 3.04
N GLU A 78 2.99 5.65 3.23
CA GLU A 78 3.14 6.85 2.39
C GLU A 78 3.45 8.04 3.28
N LYS A 79 4.50 8.80 2.93
CA LYS A 79 4.85 10.06 3.57
C LYS A 79 5.48 11.00 2.55
N ASP A 80 5.03 12.24 2.51
CA ASP A 80 5.53 13.29 1.61
C ASP A 80 5.52 12.84 0.13
N SER A 81 4.42 12.20 -0.29
CA SER A 81 4.23 11.61 -1.62
C SER A 81 5.26 10.53 -2.01
N VAL A 82 5.93 9.95 -1.02
CA VAL A 82 6.84 8.81 -1.20
C VAL A 82 6.25 7.57 -0.52
N ILE A 83 6.00 6.55 -1.34
CA ILE A 83 5.49 5.25 -0.88
C ILE A 83 6.66 4.33 -0.58
N ARG A 84 6.60 3.59 0.53
CA ARG A 84 7.64 2.65 0.97
C ARG A 84 7.06 1.29 1.30
N PHE A 85 7.74 0.24 0.85
CA PHE A 85 7.44 -1.16 1.15
C PHE A 85 8.69 -2.02 0.91
N SER A 86 8.61 -3.32 1.20
CA SER A 86 9.68 -4.28 0.90
C SER A 86 9.20 -5.41 0.01
N VAL A 87 10.09 -5.91 -0.84
CA VAL A 87 9.92 -7.14 -1.65
C VAL A 87 11.16 -8.01 -1.51
N THR A 88 11.00 -9.32 -1.61
CA THR A 88 12.11 -10.28 -1.45
C THR A 88 12.19 -11.15 -2.70
N SER A 89 13.39 -11.26 -3.28
CA SER A 89 13.65 -12.14 -4.41
C SER A 89 13.81 -13.58 -3.98
N ASP A 90 13.43 -14.51 -4.85
CA ASP A 90 13.42 -15.96 -4.58
C ASP A 90 14.17 -16.77 -5.64
N GLY A 91 14.87 -16.12 -6.58
CA GLY A 91 15.62 -16.77 -7.65
C GLY A 91 14.79 -17.07 -8.90
N THR A 92 13.53 -16.65 -8.97
CA THR A 92 12.68 -16.83 -10.15
C THR A 92 13.34 -16.25 -11.41
N THR A 93 13.54 -17.09 -12.42
CA THR A 93 14.12 -16.72 -13.72
C THR A 93 13.12 -15.96 -14.61
N GLY A 94 13.59 -15.44 -15.75
CA GLY A 94 12.74 -14.72 -16.69
C GLY A 94 11.52 -15.51 -17.18
N GLU A 95 11.71 -16.75 -17.65
CA GLU A 95 10.61 -17.60 -18.12
C GLU A 95 9.66 -18.01 -16.99
N GLU A 96 10.20 -18.26 -15.80
CA GLU A 96 9.39 -18.57 -14.63
C GLU A 96 8.56 -17.35 -14.21
N TRP A 97 9.10 -16.14 -14.28
CA TRP A 97 8.35 -14.91 -14.01
C TRP A 97 7.20 -14.72 -14.98
N ILE A 98 7.41 -14.97 -16.28
CA ILE A 98 6.34 -14.90 -17.29
C ILE A 98 5.22 -15.86 -16.91
N SER A 99 5.56 -17.14 -16.72
CA SER A 99 4.60 -18.19 -16.39
C SER A 99 3.85 -17.90 -15.08
N ARG A 100 4.58 -17.45 -14.05
CA ARG A 100 4.05 -17.15 -12.72
C ARG A 100 3.07 -15.99 -12.74
N LEU A 101 3.38 -14.92 -13.45
CA LEU A 101 2.50 -13.76 -13.55
C LEU A 101 1.24 -14.10 -14.37
N GLU A 102 1.38 -14.78 -15.50
CA GLU A 102 0.26 -15.19 -16.34
C GLU A 102 -0.68 -16.18 -15.62
N SER A 103 -0.14 -17.10 -14.81
CA SER A 103 -0.94 -17.99 -13.96
C SER A 103 -1.80 -17.26 -12.93
N LYS A 104 -1.42 -16.02 -12.58
CA LYS A 104 -2.16 -15.11 -11.68
C LYS A 104 -3.02 -14.10 -12.45
N SER A 105 -3.26 -14.36 -13.73
CA SER A 105 -4.04 -13.50 -14.63
C SER A 105 -3.43 -12.12 -14.88
N PHE A 106 -2.15 -11.93 -14.59
CA PHE A 106 -1.42 -10.74 -15.06
C PHE A 106 -0.99 -10.93 -16.51
N ARG A 107 -1.23 -9.94 -17.36
CA ARG A 107 -0.67 -9.93 -18.72
C ARG A 107 0.81 -9.57 -18.65
N VAL A 108 1.66 -10.26 -19.40
CA VAL A 108 3.05 -9.85 -19.61
C VAL A 108 3.21 -9.40 -21.06
N GLY A 109 3.53 -8.13 -21.28
CA GLY A 109 3.70 -7.56 -22.62
C GLY A 109 4.87 -8.19 -23.38
N ASP A 110 4.82 -8.23 -24.71
CA ASP A 110 5.82 -8.96 -25.52
C ASP A 110 7.23 -8.39 -25.35
N TYR A 111 7.36 -7.06 -25.29
CA TYR A 111 8.64 -6.41 -24.99
C TYR A 111 9.14 -6.71 -23.57
N ALA A 112 8.24 -6.78 -22.58
CA ALA A 112 8.60 -7.22 -21.24
C ALA A 112 9.07 -8.69 -21.24
N LYS A 113 8.40 -9.58 -21.99
CA LYS A 113 8.87 -10.97 -22.16
C LYS A 113 10.26 -11.01 -22.78
N SER A 114 10.53 -10.19 -23.80
CA SER A 114 11.85 -10.08 -24.42
C SER A 114 12.93 -9.63 -23.41
N VAL A 115 12.64 -8.61 -22.61
CA VAL A 115 13.52 -8.15 -21.53
C VAL A 115 13.77 -9.26 -20.51
N LEU A 116 12.73 -9.97 -20.06
CA LEU A 116 12.87 -11.07 -19.10
C LEU A 116 13.69 -12.24 -19.63
N ARG A 117 13.63 -12.51 -20.94
CA ARG A 117 14.41 -13.56 -21.63
C ARG A 117 15.84 -13.13 -21.95
N SER A 118 16.17 -11.84 -21.80
CA SER A 118 17.48 -11.30 -22.09
C SER A 118 18.54 -11.82 -21.11
N LYS A 119 19.76 -12.04 -21.60
CA LYS A 119 20.93 -12.34 -20.75
C LYS A 119 21.25 -11.24 -19.74
N ASN A 120 20.73 -10.02 -19.97
CA ASN A 120 20.89 -8.88 -19.08
C ASN A 120 19.88 -8.86 -17.93
N PHE A 121 18.82 -9.68 -18.00
CA PHE A 121 17.95 -9.91 -16.86
C PHE A 121 18.65 -10.87 -15.89
N LYS A 122 19.04 -10.35 -14.72
CA LYS A 122 19.84 -11.06 -13.73
C LYS A 122 19.02 -11.20 -12.44
N PRO A 123 18.25 -12.29 -12.28
CA PRO A 123 17.48 -12.50 -11.06
C PRO A 123 18.41 -12.66 -9.86
N THR A 124 17.91 -12.30 -8.68
CA THR A 124 18.60 -12.55 -7.42
C THR A 124 17.79 -13.50 -6.56
N SER A 125 18.39 -14.02 -5.48
CA SER A 125 17.70 -14.92 -4.56
C SER A 125 18.02 -14.53 -3.12
N GLY A 126 16.99 -14.45 -2.28
CA GLY A 126 17.10 -14.11 -0.87
C GLY A 126 17.36 -12.62 -0.57
N ILE A 127 17.36 -11.74 -1.59
CA ILE A 127 17.60 -10.31 -1.40
C ILE A 127 16.28 -9.62 -1.07
N THR A 128 16.23 -8.95 0.09
CA THR A 128 15.10 -8.08 0.44
C THR A 128 15.39 -6.64 0.05
N TYR A 129 14.67 -6.17 -0.96
CA TYR A 129 14.73 -4.78 -1.41
C TYR A 129 13.77 -3.92 -0.59
N LYS A 130 14.29 -2.85 0.01
CA LYS A 130 13.49 -1.75 0.55
C LYS A 130 13.21 -0.78 -0.58
N ILE A 131 11.96 -0.66 -1.00
CA ILE A 131 11.56 0.13 -2.16
C ILE A 131 11.03 1.49 -1.70
N ALA A 132 11.46 2.54 -2.41
CA ALA A 132 10.83 3.85 -2.37
C ALA A 132 10.25 4.15 -3.76
N VAL A 133 8.94 4.44 -3.81
CA VAL A 133 8.26 4.91 -5.01
C VAL A 133 8.02 6.40 -4.86
N LEU A 134 8.63 7.20 -5.73
CA LEU A 134 8.37 8.63 -5.83
C LEU A 134 7.15 8.82 -6.72
N LYS A 135 6.09 9.47 -6.21
CA LYS A 135 4.91 9.79 -7.03
C LYS A 135 5.24 10.95 -7.97
N GLY A 136 4.61 10.96 -9.15
CA GLY A 136 4.78 12.03 -10.13
C GLY A 136 4.48 13.41 -9.56
N ASP A 137 3.57 13.49 -8.59
CA ASP A 137 3.16 14.73 -7.91
C ASP A 137 4.28 15.41 -7.11
N LEU A 138 5.39 14.71 -6.83
CA LEU A 138 6.59 15.34 -6.27
C LEU A 138 7.22 16.37 -7.22
N PHE A 139 6.96 16.24 -8.52
CA PHE A 139 7.64 17.00 -9.56
C PHE A 139 6.65 17.95 -10.23
N SER A 140 7.09 19.20 -10.44
CA SER A 140 6.33 20.13 -11.27
C SER A 140 6.22 19.59 -12.71
N ASP A 141 5.19 20.00 -13.45
CA ASP A 141 4.87 19.38 -14.74
C ASP A 141 6.01 19.47 -15.77
N ASN A 142 6.84 20.52 -15.72
CA ASN A 142 8.00 20.68 -16.59
C ASN A 142 9.23 19.90 -16.10
N GLU A 143 9.36 19.68 -14.80
CA GLU A 143 10.50 18.97 -14.20
C GLU A 143 10.29 17.46 -14.12
N ARG A 144 9.06 16.99 -14.37
CA ARG A 144 8.65 15.58 -14.33
C ARG A 144 9.12 14.80 -15.56
N VAL A 145 10.44 14.75 -15.73
CA VAL A 145 11.15 14.03 -16.79
C VAL A 145 12.18 13.06 -16.21
N THR A 146 12.47 11.98 -16.93
CA THR A 146 13.32 10.86 -16.46
C THR A 146 14.66 11.31 -15.89
N LYS A 147 15.38 12.21 -16.57
CA LYS A 147 16.69 12.71 -16.11
C LYS A 147 16.63 13.44 -14.77
N ASN A 148 15.59 14.23 -14.54
CA ASN A 148 15.40 14.99 -13.31
C ASN A 148 14.99 14.07 -12.16
N ILE A 149 14.13 13.10 -12.45
CA ILE A 149 13.71 12.07 -11.51
C ILE A 149 14.94 11.26 -11.03
N ARG A 150 15.79 10.80 -11.95
CA ARG A 150 17.04 10.09 -11.58
C ARG A 150 17.98 10.96 -10.76
N LYS A 151 18.09 12.25 -11.10
CA LYS A 151 18.90 13.23 -10.33
C LYS A 151 18.36 13.41 -8.91
N ASP A 152 17.05 13.58 -8.75
CA ASP A 152 16.40 13.71 -7.43
C ASP A 152 16.54 12.43 -6.59
N ALA A 153 16.37 11.26 -7.21
CA ALA A 153 16.60 9.98 -6.55
C ALA A 153 18.04 9.87 -6.00
N LYS A 154 19.04 10.28 -6.78
CA LYS A 154 20.44 10.35 -6.33
C LYS A 154 20.63 11.31 -5.15
N ASN A 155 20.00 12.49 -5.18
CA ASN A 155 20.04 13.44 -4.06
C ASN A 155 19.40 12.88 -2.79
N ARG A 156 18.39 12.02 -2.94
CA ARG A 156 17.74 11.28 -1.85
C ARG A 156 18.51 10.02 -1.41
N LYS A 157 19.68 9.75 -1.98
CA LYS A 157 20.49 8.54 -1.74
C LYS A 157 19.75 7.24 -2.10
N LEU A 158 18.83 7.30 -3.06
CA LEU A 158 18.18 6.12 -3.60
C LEU A 158 19.05 5.52 -4.71
N THR A 159 19.02 4.20 -4.84
CA THR A 159 19.86 3.45 -5.76
C THR A 159 19.03 2.78 -6.86
N THR A 160 19.70 2.51 -7.98
CA THR A 160 19.13 1.79 -9.12
C THR A 160 18.70 0.38 -8.69
N PRO A 161 17.41 0.01 -8.84
CA PRO A 161 16.92 -1.34 -8.56
C PRO A 161 17.39 -2.37 -9.59
N ASN A 162 17.32 -3.65 -9.22
CA ASN A 162 17.34 -4.74 -10.19
C ASN A 162 16.03 -4.76 -11.01
N ALA A 163 16.08 -5.16 -12.28
CA ALA A 163 14.90 -5.25 -13.15
C ALA A 163 13.81 -6.18 -12.60
N GLU A 164 14.18 -7.25 -11.89
CA GLU A 164 13.22 -8.20 -11.27
C GLU A 164 12.27 -7.53 -10.26
N VAL A 165 12.64 -6.37 -9.70
CA VAL A 165 11.81 -5.61 -8.78
C VAL A 165 10.47 -5.27 -9.42
N ALA A 166 10.39 -5.09 -10.74
CA ALA A 166 9.13 -4.83 -11.43
C ALA A 166 8.17 -6.02 -11.33
N CYS A 167 8.68 -7.25 -11.50
CA CYS A 167 7.92 -8.48 -11.33
C CYS A 167 7.43 -8.64 -9.90
N LEU A 168 8.32 -8.41 -8.92
CA LEU A 168 8.01 -8.49 -7.50
C LEU A 168 6.93 -7.48 -7.09
N ILE A 169 6.99 -6.24 -7.58
CA ILE A 169 5.98 -5.21 -7.34
C ILE A 169 4.63 -5.62 -7.94
N ARG A 170 4.64 -6.07 -9.20
CA ARG A 170 3.41 -6.48 -9.90
C ARG A 170 2.72 -7.63 -9.17
N GLU A 171 3.48 -8.60 -8.68
CA GLU A 171 2.92 -9.72 -7.92
C GLU A 171 2.44 -9.30 -6.52
N ARG A 172 3.13 -8.37 -5.85
CA ARG A 172 2.84 -7.99 -4.46
C ARG A 172 1.52 -7.25 -4.31
N PHE A 173 1.17 -6.40 -5.26
CA PHE A 173 0.03 -5.51 -5.18
C PHE A 173 -1.05 -5.87 -6.18
N SER A 174 -2.30 -5.87 -5.71
CA SER A 174 -3.47 -5.88 -6.56
C SER A 174 -3.73 -4.50 -7.18
N ASP A 175 -4.54 -4.44 -8.22
CA ASP A 175 -4.89 -3.18 -8.87
C ASP A 175 -5.67 -2.23 -7.95
N LYS A 176 -6.48 -2.78 -7.02
CA LYS A 176 -7.15 -2.01 -5.98
C LYS A 176 -6.16 -1.38 -4.98
N GLU A 177 -5.07 -2.08 -4.67
CA GLU A 177 -4.02 -1.53 -3.82
C GLU A 177 -3.22 -0.45 -4.55
N LEU A 178 -2.91 -0.64 -5.84
CA LEU A 178 -2.30 0.42 -6.66
C LEU A 178 -3.22 1.64 -6.79
N GLU A 179 -4.53 1.42 -6.92
CA GLU A 179 -5.52 2.50 -6.88
C GLU A 179 -5.55 3.24 -5.54
N ALA A 180 -5.48 2.51 -4.42
CA ALA A 180 -5.42 3.10 -3.09
C ALA A 180 -4.12 3.89 -2.85
N MET A 181 -3.05 3.60 -3.59
CA MET A 181 -1.82 4.41 -3.64
C MET A 181 -1.94 5.66 -4.52
N ASP A 182 -3.06 5.83 -5.21
CA ASP A 182 -3.28 6.79 -6.30
C ASP A 182 -2.26 6.65 -7.44
N LEU A 183 -1.91 5.40 -7.77
CA LEU A 183 -0.98 5.08 -8.83
C LEU A 183 -1.68 4.31 -9.94
N TYR A 184 -1.40 4.71 -11.17
CA TYR A 184 -1.77 3.95 -12.35
C TYR A 184 -0.65 3.00 -12.73
N TRP A 185 0.59 3.52 -12.79
CA TRP A 185 1.80 2.78 -13.15
C TRP A 185 2.87 2.90 -12.05
N ILE A 186 3.68 1.85 -11.87
CA ILE A 186 4.94 1.88 -11.12
C ILE A 186 6.06 1.43 -12.04
N VAL A 187 6.91 2.36 -12.47
CA VAL A 187 8.08 2.07 -13.30
C VAL A 187 9.30 1.85 -12.43
N VAL A 188 10.01 0.75 -12.67
CA VAL A 188 11.22 0.41 -11.94
C VAL A 188 12.42 0.99 -12.66
N MET A 189 13.14 1.90 -12.01
CA MET A 189 14.23 2.68 -12.61
C MET A 189 15.54 1.88 -12.71
N HIS A 190 15.46 0.62 -13.12
CA HIS A 190 16.61 -0.28 -13.27
C HIS A 190 17.54 0.17 -14.41
N GLU A 191 18.71 -0.48 -14.52
CA GLU A 191 19.60 -0.31 -15.67
C GLU A 191 18.85 -0.71 -16.96
N PRO A 192 18.74 0.15 -17.98
CA PRO A 192 17.94 -0.15 -19.16
C PRO A 192 18.37 -1.44 -19.86
N ILE A 193 17.39 -2.27 -20.25
CA ILE A 193 17.63 -3.51 -20.98
C ILE A 193 17.04 -3.37 -22.37
N LYS A 194 17.81 -3.76 -23.40
CA LYS A 194 17.32 -3.77 -24.77
C LYS A 194 16.21 -4.80 -24.95
N ASP A 195 15.10 -4.38 -25.53
CA ASP A 195 14.02 -5.27 -25.95
C ASP A 195 14.33 -5.92 -27.33
N SER A 196 13.32 -6.57 -27.92
CA SER A 196 13.45 -7.24 -29.22
C SER A 196 13.71 -6.28 -30.38
N ASP A 197 13.32 -5.02 -30.25
CA ASP A 197 13.46 -3.99 -31.29
C ASP A 197 14.78 -3.22 -31.11
N GLY A 198 15.52 -3.53 -30.03
CA GLY A 198 16.80 -2.93 -29.69
C GLY A 198 16.69 -1.68 -28.82
N ASP A 199 15.46 -1.31 -28.43
CA ASP A 199 15.19 -0.13 -27.62
C ASP A 199 15.51 -0.40 -26.14
N SER A 200 16.15 0.59 -25.51
CA SER A 200 16.50 0.50 -24.09
C SER A 200 15.26 0.78 -23.25
N THR A 201 14.76 -0.23 -22.56
CA THR A 201 13.49 -0.15 -21.84
C THR A 201 13.62 -0.45 -20.34
N LEU A 202 12.65 0.08 -19.59
CA LEU A 202 12.38 -0.16 -18.18
C LEU A 202 11.11 -0.99 -18.05
N LEU A 203 11.09 -1.91 -17.08
CA LEU A 203 9.91 -2.68 -16.72
C LEU A 203 9.02 -1.88 -15.77
N TYR A 204 7.71 -2.05 -15.93
CA TYR A 204 6.73 -1.42 -15.05
C TYR A 204 5.51 -2.30 -14.80
N ALA A 205 4.94 -2.11 -13.60
CA ALA A 205 3.65 -2.66 -13.22
C ALA A 205 2.56 -1.62 -13.49
N ASN A 206 1.47 -1.99 -14.17
CA ASN A 206 0.31 -1.12 -14.31
C ASN A 206 -1.00 -1.80 -13.93
N ARG A 207 -1.95 -0.97 -13.49
CA ARG A 207 -3.36 -1.29 -13.57
C ARG A 207 -3.90 -0.63 -14.82
N ASP A 208 -4.51 -1.38 -15.71
CA ASP A 208 -5.29 -0.84 -16.83
C ASP A 208 -6.72 -1.35 -16.71
N PHE A 209 -7.71 -0.61 -17.23
CA PHE A 209 -9.14 -0.90 -17.04
C PHE A 209 -9.52 -2.31 -17.53
N ASN A 210 -8.76 -2.84 -18.49
CA ASN A 210 -9.02 -4.15 -19.11
C ASN A 210 -7.93 -5.20 -18.82
N SER A 211 -6.79 -4.84 -18.23
CA SER A 211 -5.76 -5.81 -17.85
C SER A 211 -4.72 -5.25 -16.88
N SER A 212 -4.52 -5.92 -15.76
CA SER A 212 -3.35 -5.77 -14.90
C SER A 212 -2.12 -6.34 -15.63
N SER A 213 -1.05 -5.56 -15.83
CA SER A 213 0.09 -6.04 -16.62
C SER A 213 1.47 -5.71 -16.07
N LEU A 214 2.44 -6.50 -16.50
CA LEU A 214 3.86 -6.17 -16.53
C LEU A 214 4.23 -5.81 -17.97
N SER A 215 4.72 -4.61 -18.18
CA SER A 215 5.03 -4.07 -19.51
C SER A 215 6.38 -3.34 -19.52
N SER A 216 6.83 -2.87 -20.69
CA SER A 216 8.08 -2.13 -20.84
C SER A 216 7.85 -0.71 -21.38
N PHE A 217 8.71 0.22 -20.98
CA PHE A 217 8.67 1.63 -21.35
C PHE A 217 10.07 2.10 -21.75
N CYS A 218 10.21 2.82 -22.87
CA CYS A 218 11.50 3.33 -23.32
C CYS A 218 12.13 4.29 -22.29
N ASP A 219 13.41 4.09 -21.95
CA ASP A 219 14.17 4.97 -21.05
C ASP A 219 14.62 6.25 -21.79
N ASN A 220 13.66 7.09 -22.18
CA ASN A 220 13.96 8.40 -22.77
C ASN A 220 14.29 9.40 -21.63
N PRO A 221 15.50 10.01 -21.60
CA PRO A 221 15.89 10.98 -20.58
C PRO A 221 14.95 12.20 -20.48
N ASP A 222 14.36 12.61 -21.61
CA ASP A 222 13.44 13.74 -21.72
C ASP A 222 11.96 13.29 -21.75
N GLY A 223 11.71 11.99 -21.56
CA GLY A 223 10.38 11.42 -21.47
C GLY A 223 9.60 12.03 -20.30
N LYS A 224 8.42 12.60 -20.59
CA LYS A 224 7.52 13.20 -19.60
C LYS A 224 6.68 12.13 -18.93
N TRP A 225 6.47 12.27 -17.62
CA TRP A 225 5.62 11.37 -16.85
C TRP A 225 4.28 12.01 -16.50
N ASN A 226 3.28 11.21 -16.15
CA ASN A 226 2.04 11.72 -15.56
C ASN A 226 2.15 11.81 -14.04
N ARG A 227 1.29 12.63 -13.45
CA ARG A 227 1.13 12.81 -12.00
C ARG A 227 0.86 11.49 -11.25
N ARG A 228 -0.03 10.67 -11.83
CA ARG A 228 -0.41 9.34 -11.30
C ARG A 228 0.58 8.21 -11.64
N HIS A 229 1.79 8.52 -12.09
CA HIS A 229 2.85 7.53 -12.28
C HIS A 229 3.77 7.53 -11.06
N GLY A 230 4.15 6.34 -10.61
CA GLY A 230 5.16 6.12 -9.58
C GLY A 230 6.46 5.65 -10.21
N VAL A 231 7.59 6.07 -9.67
CA VAL A 231 8.93 5.63 -10.08
C VAL A 231 9.65 5.01 -8.90
N ALA A 232 10.03 3.74 -9.03
CA ALA A 232 10.56 2.92 -7.97
C ALA A 232 12.09 2.87 -7.98
N PHE A 233 12.67 3.05 -6.79
CA PHE A 233 14.09 2.92 -6.50
C PHE A 233 14.30 2.06 -5.24
N VAL A 234 15.54 1.63 -5.01
CA VAL A 234 15.93 0.96 -3.76
C VAL A 234 16.43 2.01 -2.76
N VAL A 235 16.07 1.84 -1.50
CA VAL A 235 16.62 2.60 -0.37
C VAL A 235 17.95 1.96 0.02
N SER A 236 19.02 2.77 0.02
CA SER A 236 20.35 2.39 0.51
C SER A 236 20.37 2.05 1.99
#